data_AF-A0A936C8W3-F1
#
_entry.id   AF-A0A936C8W3-F1
#
_cell.length_a   1.000
_cell.length_b   1.000
_cell.length_c   1.000
_cell.angle_alpha   90.00
_cell.angle_beta   90.00
_cell.angle_gamma   90.00
#
_symmetry.space_group_name_H-M   'P 1'
#
loop_
_entity.id
_entity.type
_entity.pdbx_description
1 polymer ?
#
loop_
_entity_poly.entity_id
_entity_poly.type
_entity_poly.pdbx_seq_one_letter_code
_entity_poly.pdbx_strand_id
1 'polypeptide(L)'
;MALVQRDYILRMIERIAAAIARILKRKSDGDLMGARQEVHQATVELLGPASAMAMMVDSRTAANLVSDPRRLRLWARLLEEESAILREMQHDKEAAAVDRRIVELLLEAWSREKEWDEEIHGVFAAARARGGAAAIDAGFKAALTAWEGEQR
;
A
#
# COMPACT_ATOMS: atom_id res chain seq x y z
N MET A 1 -22.32 -17.38 -4.96
CA MET A 1 -21.21 -16.82 -4.14
C MET A 1 -20.40 -15.74 -4.87
N ALA A 2 -20.12 -15.86 -6.18
CA ALA A 2 -19.36 -14.85 -6.94
C ALA A 2 -19.95 -13.42 -6.92
N LEU A 3 -21.28 -13.27 -6.93
CA LEU A 3 -21.95 -11.96 -6.84
C LEU A 3 -21.71 -11.22 -5.51
N VAL A 4 -21.71 -11.96 -4.38
CA VAL A 4 -21.49 -11.38 -3.04
C VAL A 4 -20.04 -10.92 -2.87
N GLN A 5 -19.09 -11.72 -3.37
CA GLN A 5 -17.67 -11.35 -3.35
C GLN A 5 -17.39 -10.12 -4.22
N ARG A 6 -18.02 -10.03 -5.40
CA ARG A 6 -17.88 -8.88 -6.29
C ARG A 6 -18.41 -7.59 -5.65
N ASP A 7 -19.58 -7.65 -5.03
CA ASP A 7 -20.18 -6.51 -4.31
C ASP A 7 -19.31 -6.07 -3.13
N TYR A 8 -18.76 -7.01 -2.36
CA TYR A 8 -17.85 -6.71 -1.26
C TYR A 8 -16.58 -5.97 -1.73
N ILE A 9 -15.94 -6.44 -2.80
CA ILE A 9 -14.72 -5.79 -3.33
C ILE A 9 -15.03 -4.41 -3.90
N LEU A 10 -16.12 -4.24 -4.64
CA LEU A 10 -16.52 -2.93 -5.16
C LEU A 10 -16.75 -1.93 -4.03
N ARG A 11 -17.48 -2.32 -2.98
CA ARG A 11 -17.67 -1.47 -1.80
C ARG A 11 -16.36 -1.14 -1.09
N MET A 12 -15.41 -2.06 -1.08
CA MET A 12 -14.09 -1.81 -0.50
C MET A 12 -13.33 -0.75 -1.32
N ILE A 13 -13.30 -0.89 -2.65
CA ILE A 13 -12.66 0.06 -3.55
C ILE A 13 -13.30 1.46 -3.38
N GLU A 14 -14.63 1.55 -3.37
CA GLU A 14 -15.36 2.80 -3.19
C GLU A 14 -15.01 3.48 -1.85
N ARG A 15 -14.92 2.71 -0.77
CA ARG A 15 -14.53 3.24 0.55
C ARG A 15 -13.10 3.78 0.56
N ILE A 16 -12.18 3.08 -0.09
CA ILE A 16 -10.78 3.51 -0.18
C ILE A 16 -10.66 4.76 -1.06
N ALA A 17 -11.36 4.82 -2.18
CA ALA A 17 -11.41 6.02 -3.02
C ALA A 17 -11.96 7.23 -2.24
N ALA A 18 -13.03 7.03 -1.46
CA ALA A 18 -13.59 8.07 -0.60
C ALA A 18 -12.61 8.51 0.51
N ALA A 19 -11.85 7.58 1.09
CA ALA A 19 -10.81 7.90 2.07
C ALA A 19 -9.67 8.71 1.44
N ILE A 20 -9.16 8.30 0.28
CA ILE A 20 -8.13 9.04 -0.46
C ILE A 20 -8.61 10.46 -0.79
N ALA A 21 -9.85 10.63 -1.23
CA ALA A 21 -10.40 11.96 -1.47
C ALA A 21 -10.41 12.85 -0.21
N ARG A 22 -10.73 12.28 0.97
CA ARG A 22 -10.65 13.00 2.24
C ARG A 22 -9.20 13.33 2.64
N ILE A 23 -8.27 12.41 2.42
CA ILE A 23 -6.84 12.62 2.66
C ILE A 23 -6.33 13.78 1.81
N LEU A 24 -6.58 13.75 0.50
CA LEU A 24 -6.16 14.79 -0.44
C LEU A 24 -6.74 16.17 -0.07
N LYS A 25 -8.01 16.22 0.33
CA LYS A 25 -8.64 17.45 0.80
C LYS A 25 -7.94 18.00 2.06
N ARG A 26 -7.67 17.15 3.05
CA ARG A 26 -6.97 17.60 4.27
C ARG A 26 -5.56 18.10 3.97
N LYS A 27 -4.84 17.45 3.05
CA LYS A 27 -3.53 17.91 2.57
C LYS A 27 -3.63 19.30 1.92
N SER A 28 -4.60 19.53 1.05
CA SER A 28 -4.79 20.84 0.42
C SER A 28 -5.13 21.94 1.43
N ASP A 29 -5.79 21.56 2.53
CA ASP A 29 -6.12 22.47 3.63
C ASP A 29 -4.95 22.67 4.62
N GLY A 30 -3.81 21.98 4.41
CA GLY A 30 -2.64 22.02 5.28
C GLY A 30 -2.75 21.16 6.56
N ASP A 31 -3.85 20.43 6.72
CA ASP A 31 -4.09 19.52 7.86
C ASP A 31 -3.37 18.17 7.65
N LEU A 32 -2.03 18.19 7.67
CA LEU A 32 -1.20 17.00 7.46
C LEU A 32 -1.40 15.95 8.57
N MET A 33 -1.61 16.39 9.81
CA MET A 33 -1.88 15.49 10.93
C MET A 33 -3.22 14.77 10.78
N GLY A 34 -4.28 15.51 10.42
CA GLY A 34 -5.57 14.91 10.13
C GLY A 34 -5.53 14.01 8.88
N ALA A 35 -4.76 14.38 7.86
CA ALA A 35 -4.54 13.53 6.70
C ALA A 35 -3.89 12.19 7.09
N ARG A 36 -2.86 12.21 7.95
CA ARG A 36 -2.22 10.99 8.46
C ARG A 36 -3.18 10.15 9.31
N GLN A 37 -4.00 10.79 10.14
CA GLN A 37 -5.02 10.11 10.94
C GLN A 37 -6.08 9.42 10.04
N GLU A 38 -6.46 10.06 8.94
CA GLU A 38 -7.38 9.50 7.95
C GLU A 38 -6.78 8.27 7.25
N VAL A 39 -5.49 8.32 6.87
CA VAL A 39 -4.78 7.13 6.35
C VAL A 39 -4.82 5.98 7.35
N HIS A 40 -4.53 6.27 8.62
CA HIS A 40 -4.55 5.25 9.66
C HIS A 40 -5.94 4.61 9.82
N GLN A 41 -7.00 5.42 9.86
CA GLN A 41 -8.39 4.93 9.96
C GLN A 41 -8.78 4.09 8.73
N ALA A 42 -8.47 4.57 7.52
CA ALA A 42 -8.73 3.83 6.29
C ALA A 42 -7.97 2.48 6.25
N THR A 43 -6.75 2.45 6.80
CA THR A 43 -5.96 1.22 6.92
C THR A 43 -6.60 0.24 7.91
N VAL A 44 -7.06 0.71 9.07
CA VAL A 44 -7.76 -0.12 10.06
C VAL A 44 -9.04 -0.71 9.47
N GLU A 45 -9.82 0.09 8.75
CA GLU A 45 -11.03 -0.39 8.07
C GLU A 45 -10.71 -1.40 6.96
N LEU A 46 -9.68 -1.11 6.15
CA LEU A 46 -9.27 -1.97 5.04
C LEU A 46 -8.81 -3.34 5.53
N LEU A 47 -8.01 -3.37 6.60
CA LEU A 47 -7.39 -4.59 7.13
C LEU A 47 -8.29 -5.31 8.15
N GLY A 48 -9.26 -4.61 8.72
CA GLY A 48 -10.24 -5.15 9.65
C GLY A 48 -9.57 -5.72 10.91
N PRO A 49 -9.95 -6.93 11.38
CA PRO A 49 -9.39 -7.52 12.60
C PRO A 49 -7.88 -7.75 12.56
N ALA A 50 -7.29 -7.89 11.38
CA ALA A 50 -5.85 -8.10 11.22
C ALA A 50 -5.04 -6.81 11.34
N SER A 51 -5.68 -5.62 11.32
CA SER A 51 -5.03 -4.30 11.23
C SER A 51 -3.93 -4.10 12.27
N ALA A 52 -4.25 -4.30 13.56
CA ALA A 52 -3.33 -4.07 14.66
C ALA A 52 -2.02 -4.86 14.48
N MET A 53 -2.11 -6.16 14.20
CA MET A 53 -0.93 -7.00 14.01
C MET A 53 -0.23 -6.72 12.69
N ALA A 54 -0.99 -6.61 11.59
CA ALA A 54 -0.44 -6.39 10.26
C ALA A 54 0.41 -5.12 10.19
N MET A 55 0.00 -4.04 10.87
CA MET A 55 0.76 -2.78 10.89
C MET A 55 2.06 -2.84 11.70
N MET A 56 2.18 -3.77 12.66
CA MET A 56 3.35 -3.87 13.55
C MET A 56 4.42 -4.84 13.05
N VAL A 57 4.06 -5.79 12.20
CA VAL A 57 4.96 -6.85 11.71
C VAL A 57 5.60 -6.49 10.38
N ASP A 58 6.61 -7.27 9.98
CA ASP A 58 7.28 -7.15 8.68
C ASP A 58 6.32 -7.41 7.50
N SER A 59 6.71 -6.97 6.30
CA SER A 59 5.85 -7.00 5.11
C SER A 59 5.41 -8.41 4.72
N ARG A 60 6.27 -9.43 4.89
CA ARG A 60 5.94 -10.82 4.57
C ARG A 60 4.92 -11.37 5.55
N THR A 61 5.15 -11.18 6.84
CA THR A 61 4.20 -11.62 7.88
C THR A 61 2.86 -10.89 7.73
N ALA A 62 2.89 -9.58 7.47
CA ALA A 62 1.69 -8.79 7.24
C ALA A 62 0.92 -9.29 6.01
N ALA A 63 1.62 -9.61 4.93
CA ALA A 63 1.02 -10.16 3.73
C ALA A 63 0.34 -11.51 3.98
N ASN A 64 0.94 -12.37 4.81
CA ASN A 64 0.32 -13.63 5.21
C ASN A 64 -0.94 -13.41 6.06
N LEU A 65 -0.93 -12.47 7.00
CA LEU A 65 -2.11 -12.13 7.82
C LEU A 65 -3.27 -11.58 6.99
N VAL A 66 -2.98 -10.72 6.01
CA VAL A 66 -4.01 -10.12 5.14
C VAL A 66 -4.50 -11.12 4.09
N SER A 67 -3.61 -12.00 3.62
CA SER A 67 -3.81 -13.07 2.62
C SER A 67 -4.26 -12.62 1.22
N ASP A 68 -5.24 -11.72 1.12
CA ASP A 68 -5.85 -11.25 -0.14
C ASP A 68 -4.94 -10.25 -0.88
N PRO A 69 -4.45 -10.58 -2.09
CA PRO A 69 -3.59 -9.69 -2.90
C PRO A 69 -4.23 -8.34 -3.23
N ARG A 70 -5.57 -8.28 -3.36
CA ARG A 70 -6.29 -7.03 -3.67
C ARG A 70 -6.26 -6.08 -2.50
N ARG A 71 -6.38 -6.59 -1.27
CA ARG A 71 -6.25 -5.79 -0.04
C ARG A 71 -4.83 -5.28 0.14
N LEU A 72 -3.82 -6.07 -0.23
CA LEU A 72 -2.41 -5.62 -0.23
C LEU A 72 -2.18 -4.46 -1.20
N ARG A 73 -2.75 -4.54 -2.41
CA ARG A 73 -2.71 -3.45 -3.41
C ARG A 73 -3.37 -2.17 -2.90
N LEU A 74 -4.58 -2.27 -2.34
CA LEU A 74 -5.29 -1.13 -1.75
C LEU A 74 -4.54 -0.55 -0.54
N TRP A 75 -3.89 -1.39 0.25
CA TRP A 75 -3.09 -0.94 1.39
C TRP A 75 -1.85 -0.18 0.93
N ALA A 76 -1.15 -0.68 -0.09
CA ALA A 76 -0.03 0.02 -0.71
C ALA A 76 -0.44 1.40 -1.24
N ARG A 77 -1.66 1.54 -1.78
CA ARG A 77 -2.20 2.84 -2.21
C ARG A 77 -2.41 3.82 -1.06
N LEU A 78 -2.90 3.36 0.09
CA LEU A 78 -2.99 4.19 1.30
C LEU A 78 -1.62 4.60 1.82
N LEU A 79 -0.65 3.68 1.79
CA LEU A 79 0.73 3.94 2.20
C LEU A 79 1.43 4.94 1.29
N GLU A 80 1.08 5.03 0.01
CA GLU A 80 1.60 6.07 -0.88
C GLU A 80 1.22 7.47 -0.40
N GLU A 81 -0.03 7.65 0.02
CA GLU A 81 -0.47 8.91 0.61
C GLU A 81 0.23 9.19 1.95
N GLU A 82 0.45 8.17 2.79
CA GLU A 82 1.25 8.32 4.03
C GLU A 82 2.69 8.75 3.75
N SER A 83 3.36 8.13 2.77
CA SER A 83 4.71 8.52 2.34
C SER A 83 4.76 9.97 1.88
N ALA A 84 3.78 10.40 1.08
CA ALA A 84 3.68 11.79 0.63
C ALA A 84 3.48 12.78 1.79
N ILE A 85 2.57 12.46 2.73
CA ILE A 85 2.32 13.28 3.92
C ILE A 85 3.58 13.39 4.78
N LEU A 86 4.28 12.27 5.03
CA LEU A 86 5.51 12.26 5.82
C LEU A 86 6.59 13.14 5.20
N ARG A 87 6.70 13.16 3.86
CA ARG A 87 7.65 14.04 3.15
C ARG A 87 7.28 15.51 3.28
N GLU A 88 6.01 15.85 3.16
CA GLU A 88 5.51 17.22 3.40
C GLU A 88 5.75 17.67 4.85
N MET A 89 5.71 16.73 5.80
CA MET A 89 6.09 16.94 7.20
C MET A 89 7.61 16.94 7.46
N GLN A 90 8.46 16.74 6.44
CA GLN A 90 9.92 16.62 6.56
C GLN A 90 10.41 15.39 7.36
N HIS A 91 9.61 14.33 7.40
CA HIS A 91 9.92 13.05 8.05
C HIS A 91 10.45 12.02 7.03
N ASP A 92 11.50 12.38 6.29
CA ASP A 92 11.99 11.58 5.14
C ASP A 92 12.42 10.15 5.48
N LYS A 93 12.93 9.93 6.70
CA LYS A 93 13.32 8.58 7.16
C LYS A 93 12.11 7.67 7.32
N GLU A 94 11.03 8.19 7.90
CA GLU A 94 9.76 7.45 8.03
C GLU A 94 9.17 7.20 6.63
N ALA A 95 9.16 8.23 5.76
CA ALA A 95 8.67 8.10 4.39
C ALA A 95 9.42 7.02 3.59
N ALA A 96 10.75 6.94 3.73
CA ALA A 96 11.56 5.90 3.08
C ALA A 96 11.22 4.49 3.59
N ALA A 97 10.94 4.33 4.88
CA ALA A 97 10.49 3.05 5.43
C ALA A 97 9.11 2.65 4.89
N VAL A 98 8.22 3.62 4.70
CA VAL A 98 6.90 3.41 4.06
C VAL A 98 7.07 3.01 2.59
N ASP A 99 7.92 3.71 1.82
CA ASP A 99 8.17 3.38 0.41
C ASP A 99 8.74 1.97 0.24
N ARG A 100 9.63 1.53 1.14
CA ARG A 100 10.08 0.13 1.17
C ARG A 100 8.90 -0.83 1.39
N ARG A 101 8.06 -0.55 2.38
CA ARG A 101 6.89 -1.39 2.70
C ARG A 101 5.92 -1.49 1.52
N ILE A 102 5.70 -0.40 0.78
CA ILE A 102 4.91 -0.39 -0.46
C ILE A 102 5.47 -1.41 -1.45
N VAL A 103 6.77 -1.33 -1.76
CA VAL A 103 7.43 -2.23 -2.71
C VAL A 103 7.29 -3.69 -2.28
N GLU A 104 7.55 -4.00 -1.01
CA GLU A 104 7.50 -5.36 -0.47
C GLU A 104 6.08 -5.94 -0.49
N LEU A 105 5.08 -5.18 -0.05
CA LEU A 105 3.68 -5.62 -0.06
C LEU A 105 3.16 -5.85 -1.49
N LEU A 106 3.56 -5.01 -2.44
CA LEU A 106 3.20 -5.19 -3.83
C LEU A 106 3.86 -6.45 -4.41
N LEU A 107 5.16 -6.69 -4.15
CA LEU A 107 5.82 -7.94 -4.56
C LEU A 107 5.13 -9.19 -3.97
N GLU A 108 4.70 -9.15 -2.71
CA GLU A 108 3.87 -10.21 -2.12
C GLU A 108 2.56 -10.40 -2.89
N ALA A 109 1.85 -9.30 -3.19
CA ALA A 109 0.60 -9.35 -3.95
C ALA A 109 0.80 -9.96 -5.34
N TRP A 110 1.84 -9.52 -6.06
CA TRP A 110 2.16 -10.01 -7.40
C TRP A 110 2.54 -11.48 -7.44
N SER A 111 3.30 -11.95 -6.44
CA SER A 111 3.67 -13.37 -6.35
C SER A 111 2.46 -14.31 -6.24
N ARG A 112 1.32 -13.77 -5.78
CA ARG A 112 0.04 -14.49 -5.60
C ARG A 112 -0.90 -14.30 -6.79
N GLU A 113 -0.94 -13.09 -7.35
CA GLU A 113 -1.77 -12.69 -8.50
C GLU A 113 -0.92 -11.78 -9.41
N LYS A 114 -0.44 -12.33 -10.53
CA LYS A 114 0.54 -11.67 -11.42
C LYS A 114 -0.02 -10.48 -12.23
N GLU A 115 -1.29 -10.14 -12.05
CA GLU A 115 -1.97 -9.07 -12.77
C GLU A 115 -2.06 -7.80 -11.93
N TRP A 116 -1.43 -6.74 -12.42
CA TRP A 116 -1.60 -5.38 -11.94
C TRP A 116 -2.23 -4.52 -13.03
N ASP A 117 -3.02 -3.55 -12.61
CA ASP A 117 -3.48 -2.47 -13.47
C ASP A 117 -2.44 -1.34 -13.53
N GLU A 118 -2.67 -0.37 -14.42
CA GLU A 118 -1.79 0.78 -14.62
C GLU A 118 -1.57 1.59 -13.34
N GLU A 119 -2.60 1.70 -12.50
CA GLU A 119 -2.51 2.41 -11.21
C GLU A 119 -1.47 1.75 -10.31
N ILE A 120 -1.55 0.44 -10.10
CA ILE A 120 -0.63 -0.28 -9.22
C ILE A 120 0.79 -0.31 -9.78
N HIS A 121 0.95 -0.39 -11.11
CA HIS A 121 2.24 -0.18 -11.75
C HIS A 121 2.83 1.20 -11.42
N GLY A 122 2.00 2.25 -11.47
CA GLY A 122 2.39 3.61 -11.10
C GLY A 122 2.82 3.74 -9.64
N VAL A 123 2.04 3.20 -8.71
CA VAL A 123 2.36 3.18 -7.26
C VAL A 123 3.70 2.49 -7.02
N PHE A 124 3.89 1.31 -7.63
CA PHE A 124 5.13 0.55 -7.50
C PHE A 124 6.32 1.34 -8.06
N ALA A 125 6.22 1.86 -9.28
CA ALA A 125 7.29 2.63 -9.91
C ALA A 125 7.66 3.88 -9.10
N ALA A 126 6.67 4.60 -8.59
CA ALA A 126 6.88 5.81 -7.79
C ALA A 126 7.58 5.50 -6.46
N ALA A 127 7.14 4.47 -5.72
CA ALA A 127 7.80 4.05 -4.48
C ALA A 127 9.24 3.57 -4.72
N ARG A 128 9.50 2.88 -5.85
CA ARG A 128 10.85 2.50 -6.26
C ARG A 128 11.72 3.71 -6.57
N ALA A 129 11.21 4.68 -7.32
CA ALA A 129 11.93 5.91 -7.66
C ALA A 129 12.32 6.74 -6.42
N ARG A 130 11.50 6.67 -5.37
CA ARG A 130 11.77 7.27 -4.05
C ARG A 130 12.75 6.48 -3.17
N GLY A 131 13.31 5.38 -3.70
CA GLY A 131 14.33 4.57 -3.03
C GLY A 131 13.82 3.32 -2.32
N GLY A 132 12.51 3.01 -2.38
CA GLY A 132 11.93 1.85 -1.71
C GLY A 132 12.57 0.51 -2.12
N ALA A 133 12.99 0.38 -3.39
CA ALA A 133 13.65 -0.82 -3.92
C ALA A 133 15.07 -1.04 -3.38
N ALA A 134 15.80 0.03 -3.06
CA ALA A 134 17.20 -0.07 -2.63
C ALA A 134 17.31 -0.63 -1.20
N ALA A 135 16.24 -0.51 -0.42
CA ALA A 135 16.19 -0.87 0.99
C ALA A 135 15.39 -2.16 1.27
N ILE A 136 14.85 -2.84 0.25
CA ILE A 136 14.03 -4.04 0.45
C ILE A 136 14.81 -5.16 1.13
N ASP A 137 14.11 -5.93 1.95
CA ASP A 137 14.71 -7.09 2.60
C ASP A 137 15.22 -8.11 1.57
N ALA A 138 16.28 -8.84 1.92
CA ALA A 138 16.91 -9.81 1.02
C ALA A 138 15.93 -10.87 0.49
N GLY A 139 14.89 -11.19 1.27
CA GLY A 139 13.83 -12.11 0.89
C GLY A 139 12.96 -11.63 -0.29
N PHE A 140 12.99 -10.35 -0.64
CA PHE A 140 12.21 -9.77 -1.74
C PHE A 140 13.00 -9.57 -3.02
N LYS A 141 14.34 -9.69 -2.98
CA LYS A 141 15.20 -9.49 -4.16
C LYS A 141 14.85 -10.44 -5.31
N ALA A 142 14.60 -11.71 -5.01
CA ALA A 142 14.22 -12.70 -6.03
C ALA A 142 12.86 -12.38 -6.67
N ALA A 143 11.89 -11.93 -5.87
CA ALA A 143 10.58 -11.52 -6.36
C ALA A 143 10.68 -10.28 -7.26
N LEU A 144 11.51 -9.31 -6.88
CA LEU A 144 11.77 -8.12 -7.70
C LEU A 144 12.38 -8.49 -9.05
N THR A 145 13.42 -9.33 -9.07
CA THR A 145 14.04 -9.77 -10.33
C THR A 145 13.06 -10.55 -11.21
N ALA A 146 12.22 -11.39 -10.62
CA ALA A 146 11.19 -12.12 -11.36
C ALA A 146 10.17 -11.17 -11.99
N TRP A 147 9.69 -10.17 -11.22
CA TRP A 147 8.79 -9.14 -11.72
C TRP A 147 9.42 -8.38 -12.89
N GLU A 148 10.67 -7.90 -12.75
CA GLU A 148 11.37 -7.17 -13.80
C GLU A 148 11.58 -8.00 -15.09
N GLY A 149 11.71 -9.32 -14.95
CA GLY A 149 11.82 -10.24 -16.08
C GLY A 149 10.52 -10.39 -16.87
N GLU A 150 9.35 -10.31 -16.21
CA GLU A 150 8.04 -10.39 -16.87
C GLU A 150 7.59 -9.07 -17.52
N GLN A 151 8.24 -7.95 -17.20
CA GLN A 151 7.95 -6.64 -17.81
C GLN A 151 8.73 -6.38 -19.12
N ARG A 152 9.55 -7.34 -19.60
CA ARG A 152 10.37 -7.24 -20.82
C ARG A 152 9.74 -7.99 -21.98
#